data_AF-A0A368GNY1-F1
#
_entry.id   AF-A0A368GNY1-F1
#
_cell.length_a   1.000
_cell.length_b   1.000
_cell.length_c   1.000
_cell.angle_alpha   90.00
_cell.angle_beta   90.00
_cell.angle_gamma   90.00
#
_symmetry.space_group_name_H-M   'P 1'
#
loop_
_entity.id
_entity.type
_entity.pdbx_description
1 polymer ?
#
loop_
_entity_poly.entity_id
_entity_poly.type
_entity_poly.pdbx_seq_one_letter_code
_entity_poly.pdbx_strand_id
1 'polypeptide(L)'
;MHGNRPCAITVVAMTFALYMLRPLYPTCEPPAWSAELLAIVLIVILGAINCWSVKLATIVQDWFTYAKVVALLLVIFTGAYLLVTGGPQYRESFENIFEGNFRNFYQASVGFYSGLFAYQGWTYLNFITEELINPKRFVRGWEVLKVTLSSSDLFSP
;
A
#
# COMPACT_ATOMS: atom_id res chain seq x y z
N MET A 1 11.65 -0.93 18.86
CA MET A 1 10.22 -0.81 18.46
C MET A 1 9.75 -2.07 17.69
N HIS A 2 9.74 -3.25 18.33
CA HIS A 2 9.43 -4.53 17.66
C HIS A 2 7.99 -5.06 17.88
N GLY A 3 7.07 -4.24 18.42
CA GLY A 3 5.73 -4.70 18.85
C GLY A 3 4.55 -4.53 17.87
N ASN A 4 4.65 -3.68 16.83
CA ASN A 4 3.45 -3.29 16.04
C ASN A 4 3.24 -4.08 14.74
N ARG A 5 4.11 -5.03 14.42
CA ARG A 5 4.02 -5.84 13.19
C ARG A 5 2.72 -6.63 13.08
N PRO A 6 2.24 -7.33 14.14
CA PRO A 6 0.98 -8.09 14.04
C PRO A 6 -0.24 -7.17 13.94
N CYS A 7 -0.28 -6.09 14.72
CA CYS A 7 -1.41 -5.15 14.70
C CYS A 7 -1.59 -4.49 13.33
N ALA A 8 -0.51 -4.07 12.69
CA ALA A 8 -0.58 -3.46 11.36
C ALA A 8 -1.10 -4.44 10.30
N ILE A 9 -0.67 -5.70 10.32
CA ILE A 9 -1.14 -6.74 9.39
C ILE A 9 -2.63 -7.01 9.61
N THR A 10 -3.06 -7.11 10.87
CA THR A 10 -4.48 -7.32 11.21
C THR A 10 -5.36 -6.16 10.75
N VAL A 11 -4.94 -4.92 10.95
CA VAL A 11 -5.69 -3.73 10.50
C VAL A 11 -5.84 -3.73 8.97
N VAL A 12 -4.77 -4.04 8.24
CA VAL A 12 -4.82 -4.10 6.77
C VAL A 12 -5.72 -5.24 6.29
N ALA A 13 -5.64 -6.43 6.89
CA ALA A 13 -6.48 -7.56 6.54
C ALA A 13 -7.96 -7.30 6.84
N MET A 14 -8.26 -6.71 8.00
CA MET A 14 -9.62 -6.32 8.39
C MET A 14 -10.18 -5.26 7.43
N THR A 15 -9.36 -4.28 7.06
CA THR A 15 -9.74 -3.25 6.09
C THR A 15 -10.07 -3.88 4.73
N PHE A 16 -9.23 -4.81 4.25
CA PHE A 16 -9.48 -5.52 2.99
C PHE A 16 -10.77 -6.35 3.04
N ALA A 17 -11.01 -7.05 4.16
CA ALA A 17 -12.22 -7.83 4.35
C ALA A 17 -13.49 -6.97 4.28
N LEU A 18 -13.48 -5.81 4.94
CA LEU A 18 -14.58 -4.85 4.90
C LEU A 18 -14.81 -4.30 3.48
N TYR A 19 -13.75 -4.00 2.74
CA TYR A 19 -13.87 -3.57 1.34
C TYR A 19 -14.44 -4.66 0.42
N MET A 20 -14.11 -5.94 0.64
CA MET A 20 -14.69 -7.06 -0.11
C MET A 20 -16.17 -7.30 0.23
N LEU A 21 -16.59 -7.01 1.46
CA LEU A 21 -17.97 -7.21 1.93
C LEU A 21 -18.90 -6.07 1.51
N ARG A 22 -18.40 -4.86 1.26
CA ARG A 22 -19.20 -3.72 0.77
C ARG A 22 -20.13 -4.03 -0.42
N PRO A 23 -19.69 -4.70 -1.49
CA PRO A 23 -20.58 -5.05 -2.60
C PRO A 23 -21.64 -6.12 -2.24
N LEU A 24 -21.37 -6.99 -1.25
CA LEU A 24 -22.31 -8.04 -0.81
C LEU A 24 -23.36 -7.51 0.17
N TYR A 25 -23.02 -6.46 0.92
CA TYR A 25 -23.91 -5.78 1.87
C TYR A 25 -24.01 -4.28 1.51
N PRO A 26 -24.68 -3.92 0.39
CA PRO A 26 -24.74 -2.54 -0.07
C PRO A 26 -25.59 -1.63 0.84
N THR A 27 -26.55 -2.18 1.57
CA THR A 27 -27.52 -1.43 2.38
C THR A 27 -27.42 -1.70 3.88
N CYS A 28 -26.53 -2.60 4.31
CA CYS A 28 -26.43 -3.04 5.69
C CYS A 28 -24.97 -3.10 6.13
N GLU A 29 -24.70 -2.86 7.42
CA GLU A 29 -23.37 -3.09 7.95
C GLU A 29 -23.11 -4.61 8.02
N PRO A 30 -21.99 -5.09 7.43
CA PRO A 30 -21.65 -6.50 7.52
C PRO A 30 -21.39 -6.86 9.00
N PRO A 31 -21.94 -7.99 9.50
CA PRO A 31 -21.76 -8.38 10.89
C PRO A 31 -20.26 -8.58 11.19
N ALA A 32 -19.78 -8.11 12.35
CA ALA A 32 -18.36 -8.12 12.73
C ALA A 32 -17.70 -9.50 12.58
N TRP A 33 -18.42 -10.55 12.98
CA TRP A 33 -18.00 -11.94 12.83
C TRP A 33 -17.64 -12.32 11.38
N SER A 34 -18.36 -11.79 10.38
CA SER A 34 -18.11 -12.10 8.97
C SER A 34 -16.82 -11.45 8.44
N ALA A 35 -16.57 -10.20 8.81
CA ALA A 35 -15.36 -9.48 8.44
C ALA A 35 -14.12 -10.05 9.15
N GLU A 36 -14.25 -10.41 10.42
CA GLU A 36 -13.19 -11.04 11.21
C GLU A 36 -12.81 -12.42 10.68
N LEU A 37 -13.79 -13.29 10.42
CA LEU A 37 -13.54 -14.61 9.85
C LEU A 37 -12.86 -14.51 8.48
N LEU A 38 -13.31 -13.58 7.62
CA LEU A 38 -12.72 -13.37 6.30
C LEU A 38 -11.28 -12.85 6.41
N ALA A 39 -11.01 -11.91 7.33
CA ALA A 39 -9.67 -11.41 7.59
C ALA A 39 -8.71 -12.52 8.10
N ILE A 40 -9.18 -13.38 9.02
CA ILE A 40 -8.41 -14.52 9.53
C ILE A 40 -8.07 -15.49 8.39
N VAL A 41 -9.07 -15.86 7.58
CA VAL A 41 -8.89 -16.76 6.44
C VAL A 41 -7.86 -16.20 5.45
N LEU A 42 -7.92 -14.90 5.15
CA LEU A 42 -6.95 -14.22 4.30
C LEU A 42 -5.52 -14.29 4.84
N ILE A 43 -5.33 -14.00 6.13
CA ILE A 43 -4.00 -14.05 6.76
C ILE A 43 -3.46 -15.49 6.73
N VAL A 44 -4.31 -16.48 7.04
CA VAL A 44 -3.92 -17.90 7.04
C VAL A 44 -3.55 -18.37 5.63
N ILE A 45 -4.34 -18.02 4.61
CA ILE A 45 -4.05 -18.40 3.22
C ILE A 45 -2.74 -17.76 2.75
N LEU A 46 -2.56 -16.45 2.97
CA LEU A 46 -1.34 -15.76 2.57
C LEU A 46 -0.12 -16.29 3.33
N GLY A 47 -0.27 -16.61 4.62
CA GLY A 47 0.75 -17.26 5.43
C GLY A 47 1.11 -18.65 4.90
N ALA A 48 0.11 -19.47 4.59
CA ALA A 48 0.32 -20.81 4.04
C ALA A 48 1.03 -20.79 2.68
N ILE A 49 0.63 -19.89 1.77
CA ILE A 49 1.30 -19.69 0.48
C ILE A 49 2.75 -19.24 0.69
N ASN A 50 2.99 -18.34 1.65
CA ASN A 50 4.33 -17.89 1.98
C ASN A 50 5.22 -19.03 2.52
N CYS A 51 4.66 -19.92 3.34
CA CYS A 51 5.36 -21.11 3.85
C CYS A 51 5.62 -22.15 2.74
N TRP A 52 4.73 -22.28 1.76
CA TRP A 52 4.88 -23.24 0.67
C TRP A 52 5.88 -22.76 -0.39
N SER A 53 5.75 -21.51 -0.83
CA SER A 53 6.64 -20.92 -1.83
C SER A 53 6.67 -19.41 -1.71
N VAL A 54 7.79 -18.92 -1.22
CA VAL A 54 8.09 -17.48 -1.18
C VAL A 54 8.00 -16.83 -2.56
N LYS A 55 8.32 -17.55 -3.65
CA LYS A 55 8.26 -17.04 -5.02
C LYS A 55 6.84 -16.74 -5.48
N LEU A 56 5.88 -17.64 -5.15
CA LEU A 56 4.47 -17.43 -5.48
C LEU A 56 3.89 -16.28 -4.65
N ALA A 57 4.24 -16.22 -3.36
CA ALA A 57 3.82 -15.13 -2.49
C ALA A 57 4.30 -13.77 -3.02
N THR A 58 5.56 -13.67 -3.47
CA THR A 58 6.10 -12.43 -4.04
C THR A 58 5.37 -12.01 -5.31
N ILE A 59 5.10 -12.93 -6.25
CA ILE A 59 4.37 -12.60 -7.50
C ILE A 59 2.96 -12.06 -7.18
N VAL A 60 2.24 -12.70 -6.26
CA VAL A 60 0.91 -12.25 -5.84
C VAL A 60 0.97 -10.88 -5.17
N GLN A 61 1.94 -10.67 -4.29
CA GLN A 61 2.14 -9.39 -3.60
C GLN A 61 2.52 -8.25 -4.56
N ASP A 62 3.36 -8.54 -5.56
CA ASP A 62 3.74 -7.58 -6.60
C ASP A 62 2.52 -7.15 -7.41
N TRP A 63 1.66 -8.09 -7.79
CA TRP A 63 0.41 -7.79 -8.49
C TRP A 63 -0.52 -6.89 -7.67
N PHE A 64 -0.70 -7.19 -6.37
CA PHE A 64 -1.47 -6.33 -5.47
C PHE A 64 -0.90 -4.92 -5.33
N THR A 65 0.43 -4.80 -5.35
CA THR A 65 1.11 -3.50 -5.26
C THR A 65 0.87 -2.69 -6.54
N TYR A 66 0.98 -3.33 -7.71
CA TYR A 66 0.63 -2.69 -8.99
C TYR A 66 -0.83 -2.24 -9.02
N ALA A 67 -1.76 -3.11 -8.62
CA ALA A 67 -3.18 -2.80 -8.56
C ALA A 67 -3.48 -1.61 -7.64
N LYS A 68 -2.83 -1.54 -6.46
CA LYS A 68 -2.96 -0.40 -5.54
C LYS A 68 -2.50 0.92 -6.17
N VAL A 69 -1.37 0.91 -6.88
CA VAL A 69 -0.85 2.11 -7.56
C VAL A 69 -1.82 2.57 -8.66
N VAL A 70 -2.33 1.66 -9.48
CA VAL A 70 -3.32 1.99 -10.51
C VAL A 70 -4.60 2.54 -9.90
N ALA A 71 -5.10 1.94 -8.81
CA ALA A 71 -6.28 2.45 -8.11
C ALA A 71 -6.09 3.87 -7.58
N LEU A 72 -4.91 4.19 -7.01
CA LEU A 72 -4.59 5.54 -6.56
C LEU A 72 -4.57 6.54 -7.72
N LEU A 73 -3.97 6.17 -8.85
CA LEU A 73 -3.97 7.01 -10.05
C LEU A 73 -5.38 7.30 -10.53
N LEU A 74 -6.25 6.28 -10.60
CA LEU A 74 -7.65 6.46 -11.01
C LEU A 74 -8.41 7.40 -10.07
N VAL A 75 -8.21 7.31 -8.76
CA VAL A 75 -8.84 8.23 -7.79
C VAL A 75 -8.37 9.67 -8.01
N ILE A 76 -7.06 9.88 -8.24
CA ILE A 76 -6.51 11.22 -8.52
C ILE A 76 -7.10 11.79 -9.81
N PHE A 77 -7.10 11.01 -10.90
CA PHE A 77 -7.64 11.47 -12.18
C PHE A 77 -9.14 11.74 -12.11
N THR A 78 -9.91 10.88 -11.45
CA THR A 78 -11.36 11.07 -11.29
C THR A 78 -11.66 12.30 -10.45
N GLY A 79 -10.93 12.51 -9.35
CA GLY A 79 -11.05 13.70 -8.52
C GLY A 79 -10.68 14.98 -9.27
N ALA A 80 -9.57 14.98 -10.01
CA ALA A 80 -9.15 16.11 -10.83
C ALA A 80 -10.15 16.42 -11.95
N TYR A 81 -10.65 15.39 -12.64
CA TYR A 81 -11.66 15.54 -13.67
C TYR A 81 -12.93 16.17 -13.09
N LEU A 82 -13.43 15.64 -11.97
CA LEU A 82 -14.63 16.13 -11.30
C LEU A 82 -14.47 17.56 -10.75
N LEU A 83 -13.25 17.96 -10.37
CA LEU A 83 -12.94 19.33 -9.97
C LEU A 83 -12.99 20.33 -11.13
N VAL A 84 -12.59 19.89 -12.33
CA VAL A 84 -12.54 20.74 -13.53
C VAL A 84 -13.91 20.80 -14.23
N THR A 85 -14.63 19.68 -14.31
CA THR A 85 -15.89 19.57 -15.06
C THR A 85 -17.14 19.56 -14.17
N GLY A 86 -16.99 19.39 -12.86
CA GLY A 86 -18.11 19.26 -11.93
C GLY A 86 -18.83 20.57 -11.63
N GLY A 87 -20.09 20.46 -11.21
CA GLY A 87 -20.93 21.58 -10.78
C GLY A 87 -20.44 22.24 -9.48
N PRO A 88 -21.11 23.34 -9.03
CA PRO A 88 -20.71 24.12 -7.87
C PRO A 88 -20.59 23.30 -6.58
N GLN A 89 -21.31 22.18 -6.42
CA GLN A 89 -21.26 21.37 -5.18
C GLN A 89 -19.87 20.78 -4.88
N TYR A 90 -19.08 20.48 -5.92
CA TYR A 90 -17.72 19.94 -5.74
C TYR A 90 -16.72 21.03 -5.36
N ARG A 91 -17.03 22.30 -5.69
CA ARG A 91 -16.21 23.46 -5.32
C ARG A 91 -16.57 23.98 -3.93
N GLU A 92 -17.85 23.95 -3.55
CA GLU A 92 -18.34 24.28 -2.20
C GLU A 92 -17.81 23.32 -1.12
N SER A 93 -17.49 22.07 -1.49
CA SER A 93 -16.79 21.12 -0.59
C SER A 93 -15.43 21.65 -0.11
N PHE A 94 -14.80 22.57 -0.87
CA PHE A 94 -13.55 23.21 -0.46
C PHE A 94 -13.76 24.48 0.37
N GLU A 95 -14.95 25.07 0.35
CA GLU A 95 -15.25 26.32 1.05
C GLU A 95 -15.57 26.06 2.53
N ASN A 96 -16.15 24.90 2.85
CA ASN A 96 -16.54 24.51 4.21
C ASN A 96 -15.61 23.47 4.89
N ILE A 97 -14.36 23.29 4.41
CA ILE A 97 -13.44 22.24 4.91
C ILE A 97 -13.17 22.37 6.42
N PHE A 98 -13.19 23.59 6.94
CA PHE A 98 -12.88 23.90 8.34
C PHE A 98 -14.13 24.04 9.21
N GLU A 99 -15.33 24.01 8.62
CA GLU A 99 -16.57 24.28 9.34
C GLU A 99 -16.99 23.03 10.13
N GLY A 100 -16.55 22.97 11.39
CA GLY A 100 -16.93 21.91 12.35
C GLY A 100 -15.83 20.91 12.72
N ASN A 101 -14.72 20.85 11.97
CA ASN A 101 -13.69 19.80 12.15
C ASN A 101 -12.63 20.12 13.23
N PHE A 102 -12.51 21.38 13.67
CA PHE A 102 -11.48 21.83 14.64
C PHE A 102 -12.04 22.26 15.99
N ARG A 103 -13.27 21.89 16.32
CA ARG A 103 -13.91 22.33 17.58
C ARG A 103 -13.29 21.70 18.84
N ASN A 104 -12.59 20.56 18.71
CA ASN A 104 -12.02 19.81 19.83
C ASN A 104 -10.59 19.34 19.53
N PHE A 105 -9.66 19.53 20.48
CA PHE A 105 -8.26 19.07 20.38
C PHE A 105 -8.12 17.56 20.15
N TYR A 106 -9.09 16.78 20.65
CA TYR A 106 -9.19 15.34 20.42
C TYR A 106 -9.28 14.98 18.93
N GLN A 107 -10.14 15.65 18.16
CA GLN A 107 -10.35 15.34 16.74
C GLN A 107 -9.10 15.66 15.92
N ALA A 108 -8.42 16.77 16.24
CA ALA A 108 -7.14 17.11 15.63
C ALA A 108 -6.09 16.02 15.91
N SER A 109 -5.98 15.55 17.16
CA SER A 109 -5.01 14.51 17.54
C SER A 109 -5.26 13.17 16.84
N VAL A 110 -6.53 12.77 16.66
CA VAL A 110 -6.88 11.55 15.92
C VAL A 110 -6.55 11.67 14.44
N GLY A 111 -6.78 12.84 13.83
CA GLY A 111 -6.38 13.12 12.44
C GLY A 111 -4.86 13.10 12.25
N PHE A 112 -4.10 13.63 13.20
CA PHE A 112 -2.64 13.50 13.19
C PHE A 112 -2.20 12.04 13.32
N TYR A 113 -2.83 11.25 14.20
CA TYR A 113 -2.50 9.84 14.37
C TYR A 113 -2.74 9.02 13.09
N SER A 114 -3.85 9.24 12.40
CA SER A 114 -4.13 8.57 11.12
C SER A 114 -3.17 9.00 10.01
N GLY A 115 -2.78 10.28 9.97
CA GLY A 115 -1.75 10.79 9.07
C GLY A 115 -0.37 10.16 9.34
N LEU A 116 0.05 10.09 10.61
CA LEU A 116 1.29 9.42 10.99
C LEU A 116 1.24 7.94 10.63
N PHE A 117 0.11 7.27 10.83
CA PHE A 117 -0.08 5.85 10.46
C PHE A 117 0.17 5.62 8.96
N ALA A 118 -0.34 6.50 8.09
CA ALA A 118 -0.08 6.44 6.64
C ALA A 118 1.41 6.62 6.28
N TYR A 119 2.19 7.30 7.13
CA TYR A 119 3.61 7.59 6.90
C TYR A 119 4.59 6.60 7.56
N GLN A 120 4.11 5.56 8.28
CA GLN A 120 4.94 4.62 9.04
C GLN A 120 5.98 3.82 8.20
N GLY A 121 6.00 3.96 6.87
CA GLY A 121 6.97 3.32 5.98
C GLY A 121 8.29 4.06 5.79
N TRP A 122 8.37 5.36 6.10
CA TRP A 122 9.51 6.22 5.74
C TRP A 122 10.84 5.76 6.35
N THR A 123 10.86 5.37 7.62
CA THR A 123 12.09 4.93 8.31
C THR A 123 12.68 3.65 7.71
N TYR A 124 11.84 2.74 7.22
CA TYR A 124 12.30 1.50 6.58
C TYR A 124 12.94 1.78 5.22
N LEU A 125 12.40 2.73 4.44
CA LEU A 125 13.03 3.14 3.19
C LEU A 125 14.39 3.76 3.46
N ASN A 126 14.51 4.68 4.43
CA ASN A 126 15.79 5.32 4.75
C ASN A 126 16.86 4.29 5.15
N PHE A 127 16.50 3.32 5.99
CA PHE A 127 17.42 2.24 6.37
C PHE A 127 17.88 1.40 5.17
N ILE A 128 16.96 1.01 4.28
CA ILE A 128 17.31 0.23 3.08
C ILE A 128 18.14 1.07 2.11
N THR A 129 17.85 2.37 1.96
CA THR A 129 18.65 3.26 1.12
C THR A 129 20.03 3.55 1.69
N GLU A 130 20.17 3.62 3.02
CA GLU A 130 21.46 3.72 3.72
C GLU A 130 22.32 2.46 3.50
N GLU A 131 21.71 1.27 3.53
CA GLU A 131 22.37 0.00 3.20
C GLU A 131 22.76 -0.09 1.71
N LEU A 132 21.93 0.45 0.81
CA LEU A 132 22.24 0.52 -0.63
C LEU A 132 23.39 1.50 -0.97
N ILE A 133 23.76 2.39 -0.05
CA ILE A 133 24.89 3.32 -0.24
C ILE A 133 26.25 2.61 -0.21
N ASN A 134 26.30 1.30 0.07
CA ASN A 134 27.48 0.45 -0.03
C ASN A 134 27.42 -0.53 -1.24
N PRO A 135 27.54 -0.03 -2.50
CA PRO A 135 27.28 -0.80 -3.72
C PRO A 135 28.37 -1.83 -4.08
N LYS A 136 29.39 -2.06 -3.24
CA LYS A 136 30.58 -2.89 -3.56
C LYS A 136 30.25 -4.34 -3.95
N ARG A 137 29.10 -4.89 -3.52
CA ARG A 137 28.64 -6.24 -3.93
C ARG A 137 27.80 -6.23 -5.21
N PHE A 138 26.97 -5.21 -5.42
CA PHE A 138 26.08 -5.12 -6.58
C PHE A 138 26.84 -4.74 -7.85
N VAL A 139 27.82 -3.83 -7.73
CA VAL A 139 28.72 -3.44 -8.84
C VAL A 139 29.56 -4.63 -9.30
N ARG A 140 29.98 -5.52 -8.38
CA ARG A 140 30.81 -6.67 -8.73
C ARG A 140 30.09 -7.69 -9.62
N GLY A 141 28.78 -7.89 -9.41
CA GLY A 141 27.97 -8.74 -10.30
C GLY A 141 27.71 -8.08 -11.67
N TRP A 142 27.46 -6.77 -11.69
CA TRP A 142 27.24 -6.00 -12.90
C TRP A 142 28.49 -5.85 -13.77
N GLU A 143 29.68 -5.71 -13.16
CA GLU A 143 30.94 -5.71 -13.90
C GLU A 143 31.25 -7.06 -14.53
N VAL A 144 31.00 -8.16 -13.83
CA VAL A 144 31.13 -9.51 -14.43
C VAL A 144 30.16 -9.68 -15.59
N LEU A 145 28.92 -9.22 -15.44
CA LEU A 145 27.92 -9.28 -16.53
C LEU A 145 28.31 -8.40 -17.73
N LYS A 146 28.83 -7.19 -17.50
CA LYS A 146 29.36 -6.33 -18.58
C LYS A 146 30.55 -6.96 -19.31
N VAL A 147 31.46 -7.59 -18.58
CA VAL A 147 32.61 -8.28 -19.19
C VAL A 147 32.13 -9.48 -20.03
N THR A 148 31.16 -10.26 -19.53
CA THR A 148 30.58 -11.38 -20.29
C THR A 148 29.78 -10.92 -21.52
N LEU A 149 29.00 -9.84 -21.42
CA LEU A 149 28.25 -9.28 -22.55
C LEU A 149 29.16 -8.62 -23.59
N SER A 150 30.17 -7.85 -23.15
CA SER A 150 31.17 -7.27 -24.06
C SER A 150 32.00 -8.34 -24.78
N SER A 151 32.29 -9.47 -24.11
CA SER A 151 32.99 -10.60 -24.75
C SER A 151 32.14 -11.40 -25.74
N SER A 152 30.80 -11.32 -25.67
CA SER A 152 29.91 -12.01 -26.60
C SER A 152 29.64 -11.19 -27.87
N ASP A 153 29.68 -9.86 -27.79
CA ASP A 153 29.63 -8.97 -28.96
C ASP A 153 30.93 -8.97 -29.78
N LEU A 154 32.06 -9.37 -29.20
CA LEU A 154 33.36 -9.49 -29.90
C LEU A 154 33.51 -10.79 -30.70
N PHE A 155 32.59 -11.75 -30.56
CA PHE A 155 32.70 -13.11 -31.13
C PHE A 155 31.56 -13.46 -32.11
N SER A 156 30.80 -12.48 -32.59
CA SER A 156 29.87 -12.69 -33.70
C SER A 156 30.55 -12.34 -35.03
N PRO A 157 30.70 -13.29 -35.97
CA PRO A 157 31.38 -13.09 -37.26
C PRO A 157 30.62 -12.18 -38.23
#